data_AF-A0A7X2MG09-F1
#
_entry.id   AF-A0A7X2MG09-F1
#
_cell.length_a   1.000
_cell.length_b   1.000
_cell.length_c   1.000
_cell.angle_alpha   90.00
_cell.angle_beta   90.00
_cell.angle_gamma   90.00
#
_symmetry.space_group_name_H-M   'P 1'
#
loop_
_entity.id
_entity.type
_entity.pdbx_description
1 polymer ?
#
loop_
_entity_poly.entity_id
_entity_poly.type
_entity_poly.pdbx_seq_one_letter_code
_entity_poly.pdbx_strand_id
1 'polypeptide(L)' 'VMDTTASSLSMDNNIALVVFNMNNRGNIKKVVEGEEIGTTVEGK' A
#
# COMPACT_ATOMS: atom_id res chain seq x y z
N VAL A 1 4.88 -4.44 9.41
CA VAL A 1 5.48 -3.20 9.97
C VAL A 1 6.67 -2.89 9.09
N MET A 2 6.65 -1.75 8.40
CA MET A 2 7.71 -1.36 7.45
C MET A 2 8.85 -0.69 8.21
N ASP A 3 10.08 -0.83 7.72
CA ASP A 3 11.25 -0.18 8.32
C ASP A 3 11.17 1.34 8.13
N THR A 4 11.67 2.10 9.11
CA THR A 4 11.63 3.58 9.08
C THR A 4 12.28 4.15 7.83
N THR A 5 13.36 3.54 7.32
CA THR A 5 14.03 3.99 6.09
C THR A 5 13.16 3.77 4.86
N ALA A 6 12.47 2.63 4.77
CA ALA A 6 11.58 2.32 3.65
C ALA A 6 10.35 3.24 3.64
N SER A 7 9.86 3.63 4.81
CA SER A 7 8.73 4.56 4.95
C SER A 7 9.10 5.96 4.47
N SER A 8 10.26 6.50 4.89
CA SER A 8 10.75 7.80 4.43
C SER A 8 11.07 7.80 2.94
N LEU A 9 11.72 6.76 2.42
CA LEU A 9 12.07 6.68 0.99
C LEU A 9 10.82 6.64 0.10
N SER A 10 9.74 6.02 0.58
CA SER A 10 8.47 5.92 -0.15
C SER A 10 7.68 7.23 -0.09
N MET A 11 7.72 7.94 1.03
CA MET A 11 7.16 9.30 1.14
C MET A 11 7.91 10.28 0.24
N ASP A 12 9.24 10.28 0.26
CA ASP A 12 10.08 11.22 -0.50
C ASP A 12 9.92 11.02 -2.03
N ASN A 13 9.68 9.78 -2.47
CA ASN A 13 9.52 9.45 -3.88
C ASN A 13 8.04 9.46 -4.35
N ASN A 14 7.09 9.87 -3.51
CA ASN A 14 5.66 9.82 -3.80
C ASN A 14 5.18 8.44 -4.30
N ILE A 15 5.77 7.37 -3.75
CA ILE A 15 5.40 6.00 -4.12
C ILE A 15 4.21 5.61 -3.26
N ALA A 16 3.03 5.50 -3.88
CA ALA A 16 1.84 5.01 -3.22
C ALA A 16 2.04 3.54 -2.81
N LEU A 17 1.89 3.26 -1.52
CA LEU A 17 2.02 1.92 -0.95
C LEU A 17 0.66 1.42 -0.48
N VAL A 18 0.18 0.32 -1.07
CA VAL A 18 -1.06 -0.33 -0.63
C VAL A 18 -0.72 -1.53 0.23
N VAL A 19 -1.07 -1.45 1.51
CA VAL A 19 -0.88 -2.55 2.47
C VAL A 19 -2.21 -3.27 2.65
N PHE A 20 -2.30 -4.50 2.15
CA PHE A 20 -3.53 -5.30 2.21
C PHE A 20 -3.25 -6.76 2.57
N ASN A 21 -4.30 -7.47 2.98
CA ASN A 21 -4.21 -8.88 3.33
C ASN A 21 -4.25 -9.75 2.06
N MET A 22 -3.17 -10.49 1.79
CA MET A 22 -3.09 -11.41 0.64
C MET A 22 -3.83 -12.73 0.82
N ASN A 23 -4.20 -13.11 2.06
CA ASN A 23 -4.86 -14.40 2.32
C ASN A 23 -6.31 -14.44 1.83
N ASN A 24 -6.90 -13.28 1.52
CA ASN A 24 -8.26 -13.22 1.00
C ASN A 24 -8.25 -13.26 -0.53
N ARG A 25 -8.88 -14.29 -1.09
CA ARG A 25 -8.90 -14.53 -2.54
C ARG A 25 -9.68 -13.42 -3.23
N GLY A 26 -9.05 -12.74 -4.19
CA GLY A 26 -9.63 -11.61 -4.92
C GLY A 26 -9.13 -10.24 -4.47
N ASN A 27 -8.42 -10.14 -3.34
CA ASN A 27 -7.89 -8.85 -2.87
C ASN A 27 -6.89 -8.23 -3.85
N ILE A 28 -6.04 -9.02 -4.53
CA ILE A 28 -5.10 -8.46 -5.52
C ILE A 28 -5.86 -7.74 -6.66
N LYS A 29 -6.95 -8.36 -7.15
CA LYS A 29 -7.78 -7.77 -8.21
C LYS A 29 -8.45 -6.48 -7.72
N LYS A 30 -9.02 -6.51 -6.52
CA LYS A 30 -9.66 -5.36 -5.89
C LYS A 30 -8.69 -4.17 -5.69
N VAL A 31 -7.45 -4.45 -5.28
CA VAL A 31 -6.40 -3.40 -5.13
C VAL A 31 -6.09 -2.76 -6.47
N VAL A 32 -5.92 -3.57 -7.51
CA VAL A 32 -5.61 -3.07 -8.86
C VAL A 32 -6.80 -2.31 -9.46
N GLU A 33 -8.04 -2.68 -9.10
CA GLU A 33 -9.26 -1.94 -9.46
C GLU A 33 -9.44 -0.65 -8.64
N GLY A 34 -8.58 -0.37 -7.67
CA GLY A 34 -8.64 0.83 -6.83
C GLY A 34 -9.65 0.76 -5.69
N GLU A 35 -10.13 -0.43 -5.32
CA GLU A 35 -10.93 -0.58 -4.11
C GLU A 35 -10.08 -0.27 -2.87
N GLU A 36 -10.67 0.47 -1.91
CA GLU A 36 -10.09 0.70 -0.59
C GLU A 36 -10.12 -0.60 0.24
N ILE A 37 -9.16 -1.47 -0.03
CA ILE A 37 -8.91 -2.67 0.76
C ILE A 37 -7.55 -2.59 1.44
N GLY A 38 -7.57 -2.57 2.77
CA GLY A 38 -6.37 -2.40 3.58
C GLY A 38 -6.07 -0.93 3.88
N THR A 39 -4.82 -0.52 3.73
CA THR A 39 -4.37 0.84 4.04
C THR A 39 -3.47 1.36 2.92
N THR A 40 -3.90 2.44 2.28
CA THR A 40 -3.09 3.18 1.30
C THR A 40 -2.26 4.21 2.05
N VAL A 41 -0.94 4.13 1.91
CA VAL A 41 0.00 5.11 2.41
C VAL A 41 0.46 5.95 1.22
N GLU A 42 0.09 7.21 1.24
CA GLU A 42 0.44 8.20 0.23
C GLU A 42 1.28 9.29 0.89
N GLY A 43 2.42 9.64 0.30
CA GLY A 43 3.19 10.81 0.71
C GLY A 43 2.40 12.07 0.35
N LYS A 44 2.23 12.98 1.30
CA LYS A 44 1.51 14.24 1.13
C LYS A 44 2.49 15.38 0.87
#